data_AF-A0A1D6NE83-F1
#
_entry.id   AF-A0A1D6NE83-F1
#
_cell.length_a   1.000
_cell.length_b   1.000
_cell.length_c   1.000
_cell.angle_alpha   90.00
_cell.angle_beta   90.00
_cell.angle_gamma   90.00
#
_symmetry.space_group_name_H-M   'P 1'
#
loop_
_entity.id
_entity.type
_entity.pdbx_description
1 polymer ?
#
loop_
_entity_poly.entity_id
_entity_poly.type
_entity_poly.pdbx_seq_one_letter_code
_entity_poly.pdbx_strand_id
1 'polypeptide(L)'
;MLSSPCSQSGHRDCLRRPEQAASVQVRSSRRRRPSVSEMKERGGSRAAVDERYAQWKSLIPVLYDWFANHNLVWPSLSCRWGPQFEKATYKNRQRLYLSEQASASASIYYFISTDGSVPNTLVIANCEVVKPRVAAAEHISQFNEEARSPFVKKYKTIVHPGEVNRIRELPQNSKIIATHTDSPDVLVWDVEAQPNRHAVLGASESRPDLILTGHQENAEFALAMCPAEPYVLSGGKDKFVVLWSIQDHISALGDSSSSPGASGSKQSGKIANEKESPKVDPRGIFHGHDSTVEDVQFCPSSAQEFCSVGDDACLILWDARTGTDPAVKVTFFCSTSNWIKYDFGQILPITLSECGIVAIWVREELVLQFTNLRAIKLLFFVFRHWSPDRASVFGSSAEDGFLNVWDHEKVGKKKNSNVPAGLFFQHAGHRDKIVDFHWNSSDPWTIVSVSDDGESTGGGGTLQIWRMSDLIYRPEDEVLTELENFKAHLASCAPRN
;
A
#
# COMPACT_ATOMS: atom_id res chain seq x y z
N MET A 1 -21.53 80.61 -34.68
CA MET A 1 -20.10 80.78 -34.98
C MET A 1 -19.62 79.39 -35.43
N LEU A 2 -19.18 79.18 -36.68
CA LEU A 2 -17.87 79.58 -37.22
C LEU A 2 -16.71 79.07 -36.34
N SER A 3 -15.76 78.27 -36.81
CA SER A 3 -15.59 77.66 -38.15
C SER A 3 -14.48 76.58 -38.12
N SER A 4 -14.57 75.52 -38.93
CA SER A 4 -13.45 74.61 -39.21
C SER A 4 -12.44 75.24 -40.18
N PRO A 5 -11.17 74.79 -40.18
CA PRO A 5 -10.66 74.13 -41.40
C PRO A 5 -9.87 72.83 -41.10
N CYS A 6 -9.25 72.23 -42.12
CA CYS A 6 -8.74 70.85 -42.11
C CYS A 6 -7.38 70.68 -42.83
N SER A 7 -6.51 69.85 -42.27
CA SER A 7 -5.45 69.08 -42.95
C SER A 7 -5.13 67.86 -42.06
N GLN A 8 -5.26 66.60 -42.51
CA GLN A 8 -4.40 65.87 -43.46
C GLN A 8 -2.90 65.88 -43.07
N SER A 9 -2.17 64.76 -43.05
CA SER A 9 -2.43 63.42 -43.63
C SER A 9 -1.82 62.27 -42.81
N GLY A 10 -2.25 61.01 -43.05
CA GLY A 10 -1.67 59.82 -42.40
C GLY A 10 -2.51 58.54 -42.52
N HIS A 11 -2.53 57.88 -43.68
CA HIS A 11 -3.22 56.60 -43.87
C HIS A 11 -2.60 55.45 -43.04
N ARG A 12 -3.45 54.62 -42.44
CA ARG A 12 -3.36 53.15 -42.54
C ARG A 12 -4.67 52.46 -42.13
N ASP A 13 -5.04 51.43 -42.88
CA ASP A 13 -6.38 50.86 -42.88
C ASP A 13 -6.62 49.87 -41.73
N CYS A 14 -7.85 49.86 -41.20
CA CYS A 14 -8.28 48.94 -40.16
C CYS A 14 -8.81 47.63 -40.78
N LEU A 15 -7.90 46.66 -41.02
CA LEU A 15 -8.27 45.30 -41.44
C LEU A 15 -7.90 44.29 -40.36
N ARG A 16 -8.90 43.48 -39.96
CA ARG A 16 -8.73 42.40 -38.98
C ARG A 16 -7.67 41.40 -39.45
N ARG A 17 -6.82 40.95 -38.53
CA ARG A 17 -5.97 39.75 -38.67
C ARG A 17 -6.14 38.87 -37.42
N PRO A 18 -5.97 37.53 -37.54
CA PRO A 18 -6.32 36.58 -36.50
C PRO A 18 -5.34 36.63 -35.33
N GLU A 19 -5.84 36.22 -34.16
CA GLU A 19 -5.00 35.94 -32.99
C GLU A 19 -4.06 34.77 -33.30
N GLN A 20 -2.75 35.00 -33.15
CA GLN A 20 -1.76 33.93 -33.24
C GLN A 20 -1.52 33.36 -31.84
N ALA A 21 -1.64 32.04 -31.70
CA ALA A 21 -1.37 31.37 -30.44
C ALA A 21 0.08 31.62 -29.98
N ALA A 22 0.23 32.23 -28.80
CA ALA A 22 1.54 32.44 -28.19
C ALA A 22 2.11 31.09 -27.71
N SER A 23 3.20 30.63 -28.33
CA SER A 23 3.85 29.37 -27.96
C SER A 23 4.58 29.51 -26.62
N VAL A 24 4.10 28.79 -25.61
CA VAL A 24 4.78 28.69 -24.30
C VAL A 24 6.07 27.88 -24.48
N GLN A 25 7.19 28.57 -24.63
CA GLN A 25 8.51 27.93 -24.61
C GLN A 25 8.80 27.37 -23.20
N VAL A 26 8.68 26.05 -23.06
CA VAL A 26 9.15 25.33 -21.87
C VAL A 26 10.66 25.53 -21.73
N ARG A 27 11.08 26.39 -20.78
CA ARG A 27 12.50 26.57 -20.44
C ARG A 27 13.00 25.31 -19.74
N SER A 28 13.86 24.56 -20.42
CA SER A 28 14.49 23.36 -19.86
C SER A 28 15.40 23.71 -18.68
N SER A 29 15.00 23.29 -17.48
CA SER A 29 15.71 23.52 -16.23
C SER A 29 16.95 22.62 -16.13
N ARG A 30 18.08 23.08 -16.68
CA ARG A 30 19.39 22.45 -16.44
C ARG A 30 19.65 22.38 -14.92
N ARG A 31 19.65 21.16 -14.37
CA ARG A 31 19.75 20.89 -12.93
C ARG A 31 21.02 21.51 -12.32
N ARG A 32 20.89 22.10 -11.13
CA ARG A 32 22.03 22.35 -10.24
C ARG A 32 22.65 21.02 -9.80
N ARG A 33 23.96 21.00 -9.54
CA ARG A 33 24.59 19.94 -8.74
C ARG A 33 24.25 20.18 -7.26
N PRO A 34 24.05 19.12 -6.45
CA PRO A 34 23.90 19.28 -5.01
C PRO A 34 25.14 19.92 -4.38
N SER A 35 24.92 20.68 -3.32
CA SER A 35 25.95 21.42 -2.59
C SER A 35 26.81 20.52 -1.70
N VAL A 36 28.00 21.01 -1.35
CA VAL A 36 28.91 20.32 -0.43
C VAL A 36 28.31 20.20 0.98
N SER A 37 27.40 21.11 1.36
CA SER A 37 26.56 21.03 2.56
C SER A 37 25.62 19.83 2.50
N GLU A 38 24.78 19.72 1.46
CA GLU A 38 23.82 18.61 1.32
C GLU A 38 24.52 17.24 1.29
N MET A 39 25.69 17.14 0.63
CA MET A 39 26.51 15.92 0.65
C MET A 39 27.03 15.57 2.05
N LYS A 40 27.41 16.58 2.85
CA LYS A 40 27.97 16.39 4.19
C LYS A 40 26.90 16.05 5.23
N GLU A 41 25.71 16.65 5.11
CA GLU A 41 24.54 16.32 5.94
C GLU A 41 24.04 14.90 5.63
N ARG A 42 23.95 14.50 4.36
CA ARG A 42 23.64 13.12 3.95
C ARG A 42 24.64 12.10 4.50
N GLY A 43 25.94 12.41 4.45
CA GLY A 43 26.98 11.57 5.05
C GLY A 43 26.82 11.37 6.56
N GLY A 44 26.44 12.42 7.29
CA GLY A 44 26.13 12.33 8.72
C GLY A 44 24.85 11.53 9.02
N SER A 45 23.78 11.76 8.23
CA SER A 45 22.51 11.05 8.38
C SER A 45 22.67 9.54 8.15
N ARG A 46 23.36 9.14 7.07
CA ARG A 46 23.56 7.73 6.73
C ARG A 46 24.38 6.97 7.80
N ALA A 47 25.42 7.60 8.35
CA ALA A 47 26.18 6.99 9.45
C ALA A 47 25.32 6.71 10.70
N ALA A 48 24.38 7.60 11.03
CA ALA A 48 23.45 7.40 12.15
C ALA A 48 22.42 6.29 11.85
N VAL A 49 21.98 6.13 10.59
CA VAL A 49 21.12 5.02 10.15
C VAL A 49 21.85 3.68 10.24
N ASP A 50 23.10 3.61 9.80
CA ASP A 50 23.90 2.38 9.89
C ASP A 50 24.26 2.01 11.34
N GLU A 51 24.49 3.00 12.23
CA GLU A 51 24.63 2.75 13.67
C GLU A 51 23.32 2.23 14.29
N ARG A 52 22.18 2.88 13.99
CA ARG A 52 20.83 2.43 14.40
C ARG A 52 20.58 0.98 13.98
N TYR A 53 20.92 0.65 12.73
CA TYR A 53 20.78 -0.69 12.18
C TYR A 53 21.67 -1.71 12.89
N ALA A 54 22.95 -1.39 13.13
CA ALA A 54 23.87 -2.27 13.84
C ALA A 54 23.41 -2.55 15.28
N GLN A 55 22.92 -1.52 15.99
CA GLN A 55 22.31 -1.67 17.31
C GLN A 55 21.06 -2.58 17.24
N TRP A 56 20.12 -2.32 16.33
CA TRP A 56 18.94 -3.17 16.12
C TRP A 56 19.30 -4.62 15.79
N LYS A 57 20.30 -4.87 14.92
CA LYS A 57 20.74 -6.22 14.53
C LYS A 57 21.26 -7.03 15.71
N SER A 58 21.92 -6.38 16.68
CA SER A 58 22.35 -7.02 17.94
C SER A 58 21.19 -7.47 18.83
N LEU A 59 20.01 -6.83 18.71
CA LEU A 59 18.81 -7.08 19.51
C LEU A 59 17.84 -8.08 18.87
N ILE A 60 18.07 -8.50 17.62
CA ILE A 60 17.18 -9.44 16.91
C ILE A 60 16.88 -10.72 17.74
N PRO A 61 17.87 -11.38 18.38
CA PRO A 61 17.64 -12.56 19.24
C PRO A 61 16.67 -12.36 20.42
N VAL A 62 16.36 -11.12 20.79
CA VAL A 62 15.53 -10.76 21.95
C VAL A 62 14.18 -10.16 21.50
N LEU A 63 14.17 -9.48 20.35
CA LEU A 63 12.99 -8.77 19.86
C LEU A 63 12.09 -9.62 18.93
N TYR A 64 12.61 -10.68 18.32
CA TYR A 64 11.90 -11.46 17.30
C TYR A 64 11.98 -12.97 17.56
N ASP A 65 10.82 -13.64 17.52
CA ASP A 65 10.71 -15.11 17.49
C ASP A 65 11.20 -15.68 16.15
N TRP A 66 11.05 -14.90 15.07
CA TRP A 66 11.56 -15.24 13.74
C TRP A 66 11.85 -13.97 12.94
N PHE A 67 12.96 -14.00 12.19
CA PHE A 67 13.37 -12.94 11.27
C PHE A 67 13.99 -13.56 10.00
N ALA A 68 13.72 -12.95 8.84
CA ALA A 68 14.32 -13.30 7.56
C ALA A 68 14.42 -12.07 6.63
N ASN A 69 15.66 -11.64 6.36
CA ASN A 69 15.98 -10.64 5.32
C ASN A 69 16.14 -11.29 3.94
N HIS A 70 15.61 -10.66 2.90
CA HIS A 70 15.80 -11.01 1.49
C HIS A 70 16.14 -9.75 0.68
N ASN A 71 17.38 -9.63 0.20
CA ASN A 71 17.77 -8.55 -0.70
C ASN A 71 17.05 -8.70 -2.05
N LEU A 72 16.36 -7.66 -2.50
CA LEU A 72 15.65 -7.67 -3.79
C LEU A 72 16.61 -7.27 -4.92
N VAL A 73 16.37 -7.80 -6.13
CA VAL A 73 17.10 -7.37 -7.33
C VAL A 73 16.58 -6.04 -7.87
N TRP A 74 15.26 -5.85 -7.72
CA TRP A 74 14.48 -4.75 -8.28
C TRP A 74 13.57 -4.19 -7.18
N PRO A 75 13.23 -2.88 -7.21
CA PRO A 75 12.30 -2.30 -6.25
C PRO A 75 10.93 -3.00 -6.23
N SER A 76 10.28 -2.94 -5.07
CA SER A 76 8.97 -3.52 -4.85
C SER A 76 8.05 -2.49 -4.19
N LEU A 77 7.05 -2.01 -4.94
CA LEU A 77 6.06 -1.06 -4.46
C LEU A 77 4.92 -1.70 -3.66
N SER A 78 4.71 -3.01 -3.78
CA SER A 78 3.70 -3.70 -2.98
C SER A 78 4.06 -5.16 -2.69
N CYS A 79 3.73 -5.58 -1.47
CA CYS A 79 3.89 -6.95 -0.99
C CYS A 79 2.60 -7.44 -0.32
N ARG A 80 2.16 -8.66 -0.64
CA ARG A 80 0.94 -9.26 -0.08
C ARG A 80 1.16 -10.74 0.27
N TRP A 81 0.59 -11.17 1.38
CA TRP A 81 0.51 -12.59 1.73
C TRP A 81 -0.56 -13.28 0.88
N GLY A 82 -0.25 -14.46 0.37
CA GLY A 82 -1.20 -15.33 -0.32
C GLY A 82 -1.50 -16.61 0.47
N PRO A 83 -2.15 -17.61 -0.15
CA PRO A 83 -2.63 -18.78 0.57
C PRO A 83 -1.51 -19.63 1.17
N GLN A 84 -1.79 -20.14 2.36
CA GLN A 84 -1.04 -21.21 3.01
C GLN A 84 -1.39 -22.56 2.38
N PHE A 85 -0.49 -23.11 1.57
CA PHE A 85 -0.70 -24.34 0.80
C PHE A 85 -0.01 -25.57 1.42
N GLU A 86 0.87 -25.40 2.41
CA GLU A 86 1.54 -26.50 3.12
C GLU A 86 1.62 -26.20 4.63
N LYS A 87 1.32 -27.20 5.47
CA LYS A 87 1.49 -27.14 6.93
C LYS A 87 2.35 -28.34 7.37
N ALA A 88 3.66 -28.16 7.51
CA ALA A 88 4.56 -29.19 8.04
C ALA A 88 4.75 -29.00 9.55
N THR A 89 5.54 -29.86 10.20
CA THR A 89 5.76 -29.82 11.66
C THR A 89 6.38 -28.49 12.12
N TYR A 90 7.47 -28.08 11.47
CA TYR A 90 8.36 -26.98 11.91
C TYR A 90 8.18 -25.68 11.12
N LYS A 91 7.66 -25.77 9.89
CA LYS A 91 7.44 -24.66 8.98
C LYS A 91 6.10 -24.83 8.26
N ASN A 92 5.50 -23.74 7.86
CA ASN A 92 4.41 -23.73 6.88
C ASN A 92 4.94 -23.19 5.53
N ARG A 93 4.27 -23.50 4.41
CA ARG A 93 4.50 -22.78 3.15
C ARG A 93 3.29 -21.98 2.74
N GLN A 94 3.56 -20.75 2.35
CA GLN A 94 2.58 -19.77 1.91
C GLN A 94 3.03 -19.12 0.60
N ARG A 95 2.08 -18.65 -0.22
CA ARG A 95 2.40 -17.76 -1.34
C ARG A 95 2.73 -16.37 -0.78
N LEU A 96 3.59 -15.65 -1.51
CA LEU A 96 3.92 -14.25 -1.27
C LEU A 96 3.93 -13.55 -2.65
N TYR A 97 3.16 -12.48 -2.78
CA TYR A 97 3.05 -11.69 -4.01
C TYR A 97 3.88 -10.42 -3.88
N LEU A 98 4.66 -10.11 -4.92
CA LEU A 98 5.57 -8.97 -4.97
C LEU A 98 5.53 -8.34 -6.36
N SER A 99 5.55 -7.02 -6.43
CA SER A 99 6.02 -6.29 -7.61
C SER A 99 7.55 -6.43 -7.74
N GLU A 100 8.07 -6.68 -8.94
CA GLU A 100 9.46 -6.35 -9.30
C GLU A 100 9.39 -5.27 -10.41
N GLN A 101 9.71 -4.03 -10.05
CA GLN A 101 9.72 -2.87 -10.95
C GLN A 101 10.97 -2.90 -11.83
N ALA A 102 10.79 -2.84 -13.16
CA ALA A 102 11.87 -2.88 -14.14
C ALA A 102 11.92 -1.65 -15.07
N SER A 103 11.05 -0.65 -14.83
CA SER A 103 11.03 0.69 -15.43
C SER A 103 10.71 1.69 -14.32
N ALA A 104 11.34 2.88 -14.27
CA ALA A 104 11.49 3.61 -13.01
C ALA A 104 10.64 4.89 -12.85
N SER A 105 9.80 4.89 -11.80
CA SER A 105 9.54 6.01 -10.87
C SER A 105 8.70 5.48 -9.67
N ALA A 106 8.68 6.05 -8.47
CA ALA A 106 9.29 7.29 -8.00
C ALA A 106 9.83 7.14 -6.57
N SER A 107 11.15 7.29 -6.42
CA SER A 107 11.68 8.03 -5.28
C SER A 107 11.75 9.50 -5.71
N ILE A 108 11.14 10.42 -4.95
CA ILE A 108 10.84 11.81 -5.38
C ILE A 108 12.07 12.58 -5.92
N TYR A 109 13.29 12.15 -5.57
CA TYR A 109 14.55 12.75 -5.99
C TYR A 109 15.40 11.95 -6.99
N TYR A 110 15.07 10.69 -7.32
CA TYR A 110 15.94 9.82 -8.13
C TYR A 110 15.20 9.02 -9.20
N PHE A 111 15.61 9.23 -10.45
CA PHE A 111 15.31 8.37 -11.59
C PHE A 111 16.50 7.44 -11.83
N ILE A 112 16.33 6.13 -11.63
CA ILE A 112 17.22 5.11 -12.18
C ILE A 112 16.52 4.56 -13.43
N SER A 113 16.51 5.34 -14.50
CA SER A 113 15.91 4.91 -15.77
C SER A 113 16.64 3.68 -16.30
N THR A 114 16.00 2.52 -16.19
CA THR A 114 16.31 1.40 -17.07
C THR A 114 15.96 1.81 -18.51
N ASP A 115 16.60 1.14 -19.46
CA ASP A 115 16.40 1.27 -20.90
C ASP A 115 15.23 0.42 -21.43
N GLY A 116 14.37 -0.08 -20.55
CA GLY A 116 13.34 -1.08 -20.88
C GLY A 116 13.90 -2.48 -21.16
N SER A 117 15.16 -2.76 -20.82
CA SER A 117 15.81 -4.07 -21.03
C SER A 117 15.18 -5.24 -20.27
N VAL A 118 14.39 -4.98 -19.23
CA VAL A 118 13.64 -5.97 -18.47
C VAL A 118 12.19 -5.48 -18.33
N PRO A 119 11.17 -6.32 -18.56
CA PRO A 119 9.78 -5.90 -18.39
C PRO A 119 9.36 -5.93 -16.91
N ASN A 120 8.39 -5.10 -16.54
CA ASN A 120 7.78 -5.14 -15.20
C ASN A 120 7.18 -6.53 -14.92
N THR A 121 7.29 -7.00 -13.68
CA THR A 121 6.69 -8.31 -13.33
C THR A 121 5.96 -8.33 -12.00
N LEU A 122 4.89 -9.10 -11.99
CA LEU A 122 4.26 -9.62 -10.79
C LEU A 122 4.91 -10.97 -10.47
N VAL A 123 5.52 -11.05 -9.29
CA VAL A 123 6.28 -12.20 -8.82
C VAL A 123 5.52 -12.91 -7.72
N ILE A 124 5.43 -14.23 -7.86
CA ILE A 124 4.82 -15.10 -6.88
C ILE A 124 5.93 -16.00 -6.34
N ALA A 125 6.22 -15.83 -5.06
CA ALA A 125 7.20 -16.61 -4.32
C ALA A 125 6.52 -17.60 -3.37
N ASN A 126 7.23 -18.70 -3.08
CA ASN A 126 6.92 -19.58 -1.97
C ASN A 126 7.73 -19.12 -0.76
N CYS A 127 7.05 -18.67 0.28
CA CYS A 127 7.63 -18.35 1.58
C CYS A 127 7.56 -19.59 2.50
N GLU A 128 8.68 -19.94 3.12
CA GLU A 128 8.77 -20.91 4.23
C GLU A 128 8.68 -20.18 5.58
N VAL A 129 7.47 -20.06 6.11
CA VAL A 129 7.19 -19.43 7.42
C VAL A 129 7.59 -20.38 8.53
N VAL A 130 8.56 -19.98 9.37
CA VAL A 130 8.99 -20.78 10.54
C VAL A 130 8.02 -20.54 11.69
N LYS A 131 7.57 -21.61 12.36
CA LYS A 131 6.62 -21.52 13.49
C LYS A 131 7.25 -20.89 14.75
N PRO A 132 6.44 -20.40 15.71
CA PRO A 132 6.96 -19.87 16.99
C PRO A 132 7.90 -20.87 17.66
N ARG A 133 8.97 -20.36 18.29
CA ARG A 133 9.91 -21.16 19.10
C ARG A 133 10.64 -22.31 18.35
N VAL A 134 10.63 -22.29 17.01
CA VAL A 134 11.36 -23.26 16.16
C VAL A 134 12.65 -22.67 15.57
N ALA A 135 12.74 -21.35 15.44
CA ALA A 135 13.96 -20.69 14.99
C ALA A 135 14.99 -20.60 16.13
N ALA A 136 16.27 -20.83 15.81
CA ALA A 136 17.37 -20.62 16.74
C ALA A 136 17.82 -19.15 16.71
N ALA A 137 18.16 -18.60 17.89
CA ALA A 137 18.56 -17.21 18.08
C ALA A 137 19.78 -16.80 17.23
N GLU A 138 20.71 -17.73 17.07
CA GLU A 138 21.92 -17.59 16.26
C GLU A 138 21.57 -17.52 14.76
N HIS A 139 20.60 -18.32 14.30
CA HIS A 139 20.21 -18.40 12.90
C HIS A 139 19.42 -17.16 12.42
N ILE A 140 18.67 -16.50 13.30
CA ILE A 140 17.91 -15.28 12.94
C ILE A 140 18.76 -14.00 12.97
N SER A 141 19.89 -14.02 13.68
CA SER A 141 20.83 -12.89 13.74
C SER A 141 21.96 -12.99 12.71
N GLN A 142 22.43 -14.20 12.38
CA GLN A 142 23.52 -14.45 11.43
C GLN A 142 23.03 -14.51 9.96
N PHE A 143 22.46 -13.42 9.46
CA PHE A 143 22.10 -13.26 8.04
C PHE A 143 23.03 -12.30 7.29
N ASN A 144 23.30 -12.60 6.02
CA ASN A 144 23.88 -11.67 5.07
C ASN A 144 22.78 -10.75 4.52
N GLU A 145 23.03 -9.44 4.56
CA GLU A 145 22.12 -8.37 4.16
C GLU A 145 21.98 -8.25 2.64
N GLU A 146 23.05 -8.51 1.90
CA GLU A 146 23.10 -8.48 0.43
C GLU A 146 22.50 -9.76 -0.20
N ALA A 147 22.23 -10.79 0.60
CA ALA A 147 21.79 -12.10 0.13
C ALA A 147 20.27 -12.23 0.01
N ARG A 148 19.83 -13.09 -0.92
CA ARG A 148 18.44 -13.54 -1.00
C ARG A 148 18.17 -14.60 0.06
N SER A 149 17.08 -14.42 0.82
CA SER A 149 16.69 -15.34 1.87
C SER A 149 16.43 -16.76 1.35
N PRO A 150 16.96 -17.82 1.99
CA PRO A 150 16.60 -19.21 1.65
C PRO A 150 15.14 -19.52 1.99
N PHE A 151 14.46 -18.67 2.76
CA PHE A 151 13.04 -18.82 3.11
C PHE A 151 12.09 -18.31 2.01
N VAL A 152 12.55 -17.52 1.03
CA VAL A 152 11.69 -16.93 -0.02
C VAL A 152 12.20 -17.35 -1.40
N LYS A 153 11.44 -18.22 -2.08
CA LYS A 153 11.84 -18.85 -3.35
C LYS A 153 10.88 -18.46 -4.48
N LYS A 154 11.36 -17.77 -5.51
CA LYS A 154 10.58 -17.40 -6.71
C LYS A 154 9.96 -18.65 -7.34
N TYR A 155 8.64 -18.67 -7.50
CA TYR A 155 7.86 -19.84 -7.96
C TYR A 155 7.25 -19.61 -9.35
N LYS A 156 6.63 -18.45 -9.55
CA LYS A 156 6.01 -18.05 -10.82
C LYS A 156 6.26 -16.56 -11.06
N THR A 157 6.47 -16.18 -12.32
CA THR A 157 6.49 -14.79 -12.78
C THR A 157 5.41 -14.58 -13.84
N ILE A 158 4.66 -13.50 -13.66
CA ILE A 158 3.72 -12.92 -14.62
C ILE A 158 4.39 -11.67 -15.17
N VAL A 159 4.52 -11.56 -16.50
CA VAL A 159 5.04 -10.32 -17.13
C VAL A 159 3.89 -9.33 -17.15
N HIS A 160 4.02 -8.20 -16.47
CA HIS A 160 2.90 -7.30 -16.23
C HIS A 160 2.85 -6.21 -17.32
N PRO A 161 1.68 -5.93 -17.91
CA PRO A 161 1.48 -4.71 -18.67
C PRO A 161 1.45 -3.52 -17.69
N GLY A 162 2.29 -2.52 -17.92
CA GLY A 162 2.48 -1.41 -16.98
C GLY A 162 3.24 -1.81 -15.70
N GLU A 163 3.42 -0.84 -14.81
CA GLU A 163 4.04 -1.02 -13.48
C GLU A 163 3.05 -1.63 -12.47
N VAL A 164 3.54 -2.32 -11.44
CA VAL A 164 2.67 -2.89 -10.37
C VAL A 164 2.80 -2.02 -9.12
N ASN A 165 1.98 -0.97 -9.06
CA ASN A 165 2.01 0.03 -8.00
C ASN A 165 1.39 -0.49 -6.70
N ARG A 166 0.34 -1.31 -6.79
CA ARG A 166 -0.30 -1.92 -5.62
C ARG A 166 -0.94 -3.27 -5.93
N ILE A 167 -0.84 -4.21 -4.99
CA ILE A 167 -1.46 -5.53 -5.06
C ILE A 167 -2.51 -5.66 -3.95
N ARG A 168 -3.64 -6.32 -4.24
CA ARG A 168 -4.61 -6.81 -3.23
C ARG A 168 -5.14 -8.19 -3.60
N GLU A 169 -5.12 -9.11 -2.64
CA GLU A 169 -5.72 -10.43 -2.73
C GLU A 169 -7.24 -10.41 -2.48
N LEU A 170 -7.97 -11.34 -3.09
CA LEU A 170 -9.41 -11.53 -2.86
C LEU A 170 -9.63 -12.49 -1.67
N PRO A 171 -10.17 -12.05 -0.51
CA PRO A 171 -10.24 -12.89 0.69
C PRO A 171 -11.06 -14.19 0.53
N GLN A 172 -12.06 -14.17 -0.36
CA GLN A 172 -12.97 -15.29 -0.63
C GLN A 172 -12.35 -16.34 -1.58
N ASN A 173 -11.38 -15.96 -2.41
CA ASN A 173 -10.70 -16.87 -3.33
C ASN A 173 -9.24 -16.47 -3.50
N SER A 174 -8.38 -17.13 -2.73
CA SER A 174 -6.94 -16.88 -2.60
C SER A 174 -6.08 -17.17 -3.83
N LYS A 175 -6.69 -17.52 -4.97
CA LYS A 175 -6.02 -17.50 -6.29
C LYS A 175 -6.10 -16.13 -6.96
N ILE A 176 -7.13 -15.35 -6.64
CA ILE A 176 -7.46 -14.10 -7.33
C ILE A 176 -6.78 -12.94 -6.63
N ILE A 177 -6.08 -12.12 -7.41
CA ILE A 177 -5.55 -10.84 -6.96
C ILE A 177 -5.89 -9.74 -7.96
N ALA A 178 -6.06 -8.51 -7.47
CA ALA A 178 -6.15 -7.30 -8.26
C ALA A 178 -4.83 -6.50 -8.15
N THR A 179 -4.49 -5.78 -9.22
CA THR A 179 -3.30 -4.94 -9.32
C THR A 179 -3.62 -3.57 -9.92
N HIS A 180 -3.07 -2.51 -9.33
CA HIS A 180 -3.03 -1.16 -9.88
C HIS A 180 -1.74 -0.91 -10.66
N THR A 181 -1.83 -0.02 -11.65
CA THR A 181 -0.75 0.29 -12.59
C THR A 181 -0.64 1.78 -12.91
N ASP A 182 0.29 2.14 -13.77
CA ASP A 182 0.42 3.45 -14.44
C ASP A 182 -0.63 3.64 -15.57
N SER A 183 -1.86 3.15 -15.36
CA SER A 183 -2.97 3.17 -16.32
C SER A 183 -4.34 3.39 -15.62
N PRO A 184 -5.43 3.70 -16.35
CA PRO A 184 -6.78 3.80 -15.79
C PRO A 184 -7.46 2.43 -15.55
N ASP A 185 -6.92 1.33 -16.08
CA ASP A 185 -7.51 -0.01 -16.01
C ASP A 185 -6.96 -0.79 -14.80
N VAL A 186 -7.85 -1.33 -13.96
CA VAL A 186 -7.48 -2.21 -12.84
C VAL A 186 -7.49 -3.66 -13.32
N LEU A 187 -6.38 -4.37 -13.10
CA LEU A 187 -6.17 -5.70 -13.69
C LEU A 187 -6.35 -6.81 -12.64
N VAL A 188 -7.06 -7.88 -13.00
CA VAL A 188 -7.35 -9.01 -12.10
C VAL A 188 -6.82 -10.31 -12.70
N TRP A 189 -6.24 -11.15 -11.84
CA TRP A 189 -5.44 -12.32 -12.21
C TRP A 189 -5.84 -13.57 -11.41
N ASP A 190 -6.08 -14.71 -12.06
CA ASP A 190 -5.97 -16.03 -11.40
C ASP A 190 -4.51 -16.46 -11.43
N VAL A 191 -3.83 -16.24 -10.31
CA VAL A 191 -2.40 -16.51 -10.14
C VAL A 191 -2.03 -17.95 -10.46
N GLU A 192 -2.92 -18.93 -10.25
CA GLU A 192 -2.62 -20.34 -10.51
C GLU A 192 -2.87 -20.71 -11.98
N ALA A 193 -3.87 -20.11 -12.65
CA ALA A 193 -4.12 -20.28 -14.08
C ALA A 193 -3.03 -19.65 -14.97
N GLN A 194 -2.47 -18.50 -14.57
CA GLN A 194 -1.44 -17.80 -15.34
C GLN A 194 -0.17 -18.66 -15.55
N PRO A 195 0.45 -18.66 -16.75
CA PRO A 195 1.67 -19.42 -17.02
C PRO A 195 2.91 -18.78 -16.37
N ASN A 196 3.91 -19.59 -16.03
CA ASN A 196 5.21 -19.06 -15.60
C ASN A 196 5.99 -18.50 -16.79
N ARG A 197 6.26 -17.19 -16.78
CA ARG A 197 7.05 -16.48 -17.81
C ARG A 197 8.45 -16.14 -17.30
N HIS A 198 9.35 -15.84 -18.24
CA HIS A 198 10.70 -15.36 -17.96
C HIS A 198 10.79 -13.86 -18.28
N ALA A 199 11.32 -13.06 -17.36
CA ALA A 199 11.51 -11.62 -17.52
C ALA A 199 12.74 -11.35 -18.38
N VAL A 200 12.56 -11.22 -19.70
CA VAL A 200 13.62 -10.95 -20.68
C VAL A 200 13.17 -9.84 -21.64
N LEU A 201 14.13 -9.10 -22.21
CA LEU A 201 13.86 -8.07 -23.22
C LEU A 201 12.98 -8.62 -24.36
N GLY A 202 11.87 -7.95 -24.65
CA GLY A 202 10.93 -8.34 -25.69
C GLY A 202 10.04 -9.55 -25.35
N ALA A 203 10.04 -10.03 -24.09
CA ALA A 203 9.01 -10.96 -23.64
C ALA A 203 7.62 -10.32 -23.76
N SER A 204 6.64 -11.05 -24.30
CA SER A 204 5.27 -10.56 -24.35
C SER A 204 4.66 -10.50 -22.95
N GLU A 205 3.80 -9.51 -22.76
CA GLU A 205 3.00 -9.32 -21.55
C GLU A 205 2.09 -10.53 -21.30
N SER A 206 1.80 -10.80 -20.03
CA SER A 206 0.72 -11.70 -19.64
C SER A 206 -0.62 -11.00 -19.88
N ARG A 207 -1.60 -11.77 -20.38
CA ARG A 207 -2.97 -11.32 -20.54
C ARG A 207 -3.67 -11.39 -19.17
N PRO A 208 -4.22 -10.30 -18.62
CA PRO A 208 -5.00 -10.34 -17.39
C PRO A 208 -6.28 -11.16 -17.60
N ASP A 209 -6.72 -11.88 -16.57
CA ASP A 209 -7.90 -12.74 -16.65
C ASP A 209 -9.19 -11.92 -16.70
N LEU A 210 -9.19 -10.73 -16.09
CA LEU A 210 -10.26 -9.75 -16.16
C LEU A 210 -9.70 -8.32 -16.06
N ILE A 211 -10.30 -7.38 -16.80
CA ILE A 211 -9.99 -5.95 -16.75
C ILE A 211 -11.20 -5.21 -16.18
N LEU A 212 -10.98 -4.35 -15.19
CA LEU A 212 -12.02 -3.48 -14.63
C LEU A 212 -11.80 -2.07 -15.19
N THR A 213 -12.76 -1.62 -16.00
CA THR A 213 -12.71 -0.33 -16.72
C THR A 213 -13.56 0.70 -16.00
N GLY A 214 -13.15 1.97 -15.99
CA GLY A 214 -14.00 3.04 -15.44
C GLY A 214 -13.32 4.38 -15.17
N HIS A 215 -12.02 4.37 -14.84
CA HIS A 215 -11.27 5.61 -14.65
C HIS A 215 -10.96 6.33 -15.97
N GLN A 216 -10.74 7.64 -15.88
CA GLN A 216 -10.39 8.52 -17.01
C GLN A 216 -8.92 8.94 -17.01
N GLU A 217 -8.24 8.82 -15.86
CA GLU A 217 -6.81 9.05 -15.67
C GLU A 217 -6.22 7.90 -14.83
N ASN A 218 -4.91 7.86 -14.63
CA ASN A 218 -4.24 6.75 -13.95
C ASN A 218 -4.78 6.51 -12.53
N ALA A 219 -5.07 5.23 -12.24
CA ALA A 219 -5.44 4.75 -10.92
C ALA A 219 -4.21 4.15 -10.24
N GLU A 220 -3.29 5.01 -9.77
CA GLU A 220 -1.95 4.55 -9.41
C GLU A 220 -1.90 3.77 -8.09
N PHE A 221 -2.57 4.23 -7.04
CA PHE A 221 -2.36 3.67 -5.70
C PHE A 221 -3.60 3.20 -4.96
N ALA A 222 -4.73 3.91 -5.00
CA ALA A 222 -5.84 3.60 -4.11
C ALA A 222 -6.61 2.33 -4.52
N LEU A 223 -6.29 1.16 -3.94
CA LEU A 223 -6.92 -0.14 -4.22
C LEU A 223 -7.33 -0.90 -2.96
N ALA A 224 -8.57 -1.40 -2.93
CA ALA A 224 -9.09 -2.32 -1.91
C ALA A 224 -9.99 -3.44 -2.50
N MET A 225 -10.00 -4.58 -1.80
CA MET A 225 -10.87 -5.73 -2.07
C MET A 225 -11.82 -5.90 -0.87
N CYS A 226 -13.08 -6.22 -1.10
CA CYS A 226 -14.04 -6.35 -0.01
C CYS A 226 -13.86 -7.69 0.75
N PRO A 227 -13.83 -7.70 2.11
CA PRO A 227 -13.76 -8.94 2.89
C PRO A 227 -15.01 -9.82 2.84
N ALA A 228 -16.18 -9.24 2.53
CA ALA A 228 -17.46 -9.94 2.51
C ALA A 228 -17.83 -10.43 1.10
N GLU A 229 -17.94 -9.52 0.14
CA GLU A 229 -18.36 -9.79 -1.25
C GLU A 229 -17.19 -9.72 -2.25
N PRO A 230 -17.29 -10.30 -3.47
CA PRO A 230 -16.23 -10.23 -4.48
C PRO A 230 -16.16 -8.87 -5.20
N TYR A 231 -16.16 -7.78 -4.41
CA TYR A 231 -16.14 -6.40 -4.88
C TYR A 231 -14.73 -5.81 -4.84
N VAL A 232 -14.44 -4.94 -5.80
CA VAL A 232 -13.19 -4.21 -5.95
C VAL A 232 -13.48 -2.72 -5.90
N LEU A 233 -12.65 -1.97 -5.18
CA LEU A 233 -12.76 -0.53 -5.00
C LEU A 233 -11.44 0.14 -5.37
N SER A 234 -11.50 1.15 -6.25
CA SER A 234 -10.36 1.93 -6.72
C SER A 234 -10.56 3.42 -6.46
N GLY A 235 -9.47 4.18 -6.40
CA GLY A 235 -9.43 5.63 -6.57
C GLY A 235 -8.35 6.06 -7.56
N GLY A 236 -8.58 7.17 -8.28
CA GLY A 236 -7.67 7.65 -9.33
C GLY A 236 -7.42 9.15 -9.34
N LYS A 237 -6.56 9.59 -10.27
CA LYS A 237 -6.25 11.00 -10.55
C LYS A 237 -7.42 11.78 -11.16
N ASP A 238 -8.36 11.05 -11.76
CA ASP A 238 -9.67 11.55 -12.18
C ASP A 238 -10.61 11.91 -11.02
N LYS A 239 -10.16 11.76 -9.76
CA LYS A 239 -10.85 12.15 -8.53
C LYS A 239 -12.07 11.28 -8.19
N PHE A 240 -12.26 10.19 -8.94
CA PHE A 240 -13.37 9.28 -8.72
C PHE A 240 -12.96 8.13 -7.82
N VAL A 241 -13.92 7.66 -7.02
CA VAL A 241 -13.85 6.34 -6.38
C VAL A 241 -14.74 5.40 -7.20
N VAL A 242 -14.24 4.24 -7.59
CA VAL A 242 -14.93 3.36 -8.55
C VAL A 242 -15.09 1.95 -7.97
N LEU A 243 -16.31 1.41 -8.09
CA LEU A 243 -16.73 0.13 -7.51
C LEU A 243 -17.13 -0.87 -8.61
N TRP A 244 -16.55 -2.06 -8.59
CA TRP A 244 -16.92 -3.19 -9.46
C TRP A 244 -17.24 -4.45 -8.64
N SER A 245 -17.87 -5.43 -9.27
CA SER A 245 -17.90 -6.82 -8.76
C SER A 245 -17.34 -7.78 -9.81
N ILE A 246 -16.44 -8.65 -9.38
CA ILE A 246 -15.87 -9.71 -10.23
C ILE A 246 -16.97 -10.71 -10.65
N GLN A 247 -18.05 -10.82 -9.86
CA GLN A 247 -19.18 -11.71 -10.14
C GLN A 247 -19.98 -11.28 -11.39
N ASP A 248 -19.97 -10.00 -11.76
CA ASP A 248 -20.76 -9.52 -12.92
C ASP A 248 -20.22 -10.07 -14.24
N HIS A 249 -18.91 -10.33 -14.33
CA HIS A 249 -18.31 -11.06 -15.46
C HIS A 249 -18.90 -12.47 -15.61
N ILE A 250 -19.03 -13.20 -14.49
CA ILE A 250 -19.52 -14.57 -14.46
C ILE A 250 -20.99 -14.63 -14.87
N SER A 251 -21.80 -13.66 -14.43
CA SER A 251 -23.20 -13.52 -14.87
C SER A 251 -23.31 -13.19 -16.36
N ALA A 252 -22.50 -12.28 -16.89
CA ALA A 252 -22.48 -11.93 -18.31
C ALA A 252 -22.10 -13.12 -19.22
N LEU A 253 -21.24 -14.03 -18.75
CA LEU A 253 -20.98 -15.30 -19.43
C LEU A 253 -22.20 -16.24 -19.39
N GLY A 254 -22.93 -16.30 -18.27
CA GLY A 254 -24.14 -17.12 -18.11
C GLY A 254 -25.25 -16.79 -19.11
N ASP A 255 -25.58 -15.51 -19.27
CA ASP A 255 -26.62 -15.05 -20.20
C ASP A 255 -26.29 -15.37 -21.67
N SER A 256 -24.99 -15.45 -22.02
CA SER A 256 -24.55 -15.85 -23.37
C SER A 256 -24.81 -17.32 -23.71
N SER A 257 -25.15 -18.16 -22.71
CA SER A 257 -25.26 -19.61 -22.83
C SER A 257 -26.68 -20.19 -22.68
N SER A 258 -27.67 -19.35 -22.37
CA SER A 258 -28.99 -19.80 -21.87
C SER A 258 -30.18 -19.20 -22.63
N SER A 259 -30.36 -19.54 -23.91
CA SER A 259 -31.57 -19.15 -24.68
C SER A 259 -32.02 -20.17 -25.75
N PRO A 260 -32.70 -21.27 -25.35
CA PRO A 260 -33.32 -22.20 -26.29
C PRO A 260 -34.69 -21.71 -26.80
N GLY A 261 -34.67 -20.76 -27.75
CA GLY A 261 -35.74 -20.61 -28.76
C GLY A 261 -36.84 -19.57 -28.53
N ALA A 262 -36.67 -18.40 -29.14
CA ALA A 262 -37.76 -17.60 -29.72
C ALA A 262 -37.22 -16.79 -30.92
N SER A 263 -38.09 -16.37 -31.85
CA SER A 263 -37.65 -15.88 -33.17
C SER A 263 -37.51 -14.36 -33.28
N GLY A 264 -36.43 -13.91 -33.93
CA GLY A 264 -36.60 -13.05 -35.11
C GLY A 264 -36.27 -11.55 -35.02
N SER A 265 -35.06 -11.17 -34.59
CA SER A 265 -34.47 -9.89 -35.02
C SER A 265 -32.96 -10.02 -35.27
N LYS A 266 -32.45 -9.38 -36.32
CA LYS A 266 -31.01 -9.35 -36.64
C LYS A 266 -30.34 -8.18 -35.93
N GLN A 267 -29.75 -8.42 -34.76
CA GLN A 267 -28.64 -7.58 -34.29
C GLN A 267 -27.30 -8.28 -34.54
N SER A 268 -26.28 -7.47 -34.82
CA SER A 268 -24.95 -7.96 -35.17
C SER A 268 -24.27 -8.52 -33.92
N GLY A 269 -24.09 -9.83 -33.85
CA GLY A 269 -23.31 -10.45 -32.79
C GLY A 269 -21.86 -9.97 -32.86
N LYS A 270 -21.42 -9.20 -31.85
CA LYS A 270 -20.00 -9.01 -31.60
C LYS A 270 -19.41 -10.38 -31.27
N ILE A 271 -18.70 -10.97 -32.21
CA ILE A 271 -17.81 -12.11 -31.93
C ILE A 271 -16.78 -11.59 -30.92
N ALA A 272 -16.80 -12.12 -29.71
CA ALA A 272 -15.80 -11.80 -28.70
C ALA A 272 -14.43 -12.20 -29.26
N ASN A 273 -13.54 -11.22 -29.43
CA ASN A 273 -12.25 -11.42 -30.04
C ASN A 273 -11.36 -12.18 -29.04
N GLU A 274 -11.14 -13.48 -29.25
CA GLU A 274 -10.51 -14.40 -28.27
C GLU A 274 -9.15 -13.93 -27.72
N LYS A 275 -8.52 -12.95 -28.35
CA LYS A 275 -7.25 -12.32 -27.96
C LYS A 275 -7.36 -11.22 -26.89
N GLU A 276 -8.52 -10.57 -26.74
CA GLU A 276 -8.71 -9.43 -25.81
C GLU A 276 -9.31 -9.91 -24.48
N SER A 277 -8.78 -9.48 -23.34
CA SER A 277 -9.33 -9.85 -22.03
C SER A 277 -10.77 -9.35 -21.85
N PRO A 278 -11.61 -10.09 -21.11
CA PRO A 278 -12.92 -9.61 -20.75
C PRO A 278 -12.81 -8.32 -19.92
N LYS A 279 -13.80 -7.44 -20.09
CA LYS A 279 -13.89 -6.14 -19.41
C LYS A 279 -15.16 -6.09 -18.57
N VAL A 280 -15.12 -5.41 -17.43
CA VAL A 280 -16.26 -5.15 -16.55
C VAL A 280 -16.36 -3.66 -16.30
N ASP A 281 -17.51 -3.10 -16.71
CA ASP A 281 -17.94 -1.73 -16.44
C ASP A 281 -18.27 -1.56 -14.94
N PRO A 282 -18.20 -0.33 -14.40
CA PRO A 282 -18.35 -0.10 -12.97
C PRO A 282 -19.82 -0.19 -12.53
N ARG A 283 -20.03 -0.73 -11.33
CA ARG A 283 -21.35 -0.73 -10.66
C ARG A 283 -21.71 0.65 -10.11
N GLY A 284 -20.69 1.46 -9.79
CA GLY A 284 -20.84 2.84 -9.35
C GLY A 284 -19.53 3.62 -9.54
N ILE A 285 -19.65 4.85 -10.01
CA ILE A 285 -18.60 5.86 -10.03
C ILE A 285 -19.04 6.92 -9.01
N PHE A 286 -18.23 7.11 -7.97
CA PHE A 286 -18.55 7.95 -6.83
C PHE A 286 -17.82 9.28 -6.95
N HIS A 287 -18.58 10.37 -6.83
CA HIS A 287 -18.12 11.72 -7.10
C HIS A 287 -18.10 12.53 -5.81
N GLY A 288 -16.95 13.14 -5.47
CA GLY A 288 -16.87 13.91 -4.23
C GLY A 288 -15.49 14.36 -3.79
N HIS A 289 -14.40 13.78 -4.31
CA HIS A 289 -13.06 14.37 -4.12
C HIS A 289 -12.79 15.49 -5.12
N ASP A 290 -12.09 16.52 -4.67
CA ASP A 290 -11.70 17.68 -5.49
C ASP A 290 -10.27 17.55 -6.08
N SER A 291 -9.55 16.48 -5.74
CA SER A 291 -8.19 16.14 -6.22
C SER A 291 -7.99 14.60 -6.21
N THR A 292 -6.77 14.11 -6.46
CA THR A 292 -6.39 12.68 -6.48
C THR A 292 -6.93 11.90 -5.28
N VAL A 293 -7.40 10.67 -5.52
CA VAL A 293 -7.74 9.73 -4.44
C VAL A 293 -6.53 8.84 -4.14
N GLU A 294 -6.00 8.93 -2.92
CA GLU A 294 -4.73 8.32 -2.50
C GLU A 294 -4.90 6.97 -1.80
N ASP A 295 -6.01 6.76 -1.09
CA ASP A 295 -6.36 5.46 -0.53
C ASP A 295 -7.86 5.26 -0.39
N VAL A 296 -8.30 4.00 -0.50
CA VAL A 296 -9.69 3.56 -0.37
C VAL A 296 -9.76 2.31 0.52
N GLN A 297 -10.82 2.15 1.31
CA GLN A 297 -11.00 0.98 2.17
C GLN A 297 -12.47 0.64 2.40
N PHE A 298 -12.84 -0.64 2.27
CA PHE A 298 -14.15 -1.15 2.63
C PHE A 298 -14.35 -1.21 4.15
N CYS A 299 -15.59 -1.02 4.60
CA CYS A 299 -16.03 -1.39 5.94
C CYS A 299 -15.90 -2.93 6.12
N PRO A 300 -15.15 -3.44 7.13
CA PRO A 300 -14.93 -4.88 7.27
C PRO A 300 -16.21 -5.72 7.44
N SER A 301 -17.31 -5.11 7.89
CA SER A 301 -18.60 -5.75 8.10
C SER A 301 -19.65 -5.42 7.02
N SER A 302 -19.32 -4.60 6.00
CA SER A 302 -20.28 -4.18 4.97
C SER A 302 -19.62 -3.95 3.62
N ALA A 303 -20.09 -4.68 2.60
CA ALA A 303 -19.69 -4.48 1.20
C ALA A 303 -20.25 -3.20 0.56
N GLN A 304 -21.16 -2.50 1.24
CA GLN A 304 -21.85 -1.30 0.74
C GLN A 304 -21.29 -0.01 1.35
N GLU A 305 -20.63 -0.10 2.51
CA GLU A 305 -20.03 1.04 3.20
C GLU A 305 -18.51 1.04 2.97
N PHE A 306 -17.93 2.19 2.63
CA PHE A 306 -16.50 2.33 2.44
C PHE A 306 -16.05 3.78 2.66
N CYS A 307 -14.74 4.00 2.70
CA CYS A 307 -14.15 5.32 2.84
C CYS A 307 -13.04 5.56 1.81
N SER A 308 -12.76 6.84 1.55
CA SER A 308 -11.63 7.29 0.73
C SER A 308 -10.96 8.53 1.33
N VAL A 309 -9.68 8.70 1.01
CA VAL A 309 -8.89 9.91 1.32
C VAL A 309 -8.14 10.39 0.07
N GLY A 310 -7.89 11.69 -0.02
CA GLY A 310 -7.25 12.27 -1.19
C GLY A 310 -6.51 13.59 -0.92
N ASP A 311 -5.83 14.07 -1.97
CA ASP A 311 -5.04 15.31 -2.01
C ASP A 311 -5.86 16.58 -1.69
N ASP A 312 -7.20 16.50 -1.76
CA ASP A 312 -8.11 17.58 -1.34
C ASP A 312 -8.25 17.72 0.18
N ALA A 313 -7.38 17.04 0.94
CA ALA A 313 -7.39 16.96 2.40
C ALA A 313 -8.76 16.56 2.97
N CYS A 314 -9.48 15.67 2.28
CA CYS A 314 -10.78 15.16 2.73
C CYS A 314 -10.73 13.67 3.09
N LEU A 315 -11.46 13.30 4.14
CA LEU A 315 -11.97 11.94 4.34
C LEU A 315 -13.42 11.94 3.85
N ILE A 316 -13.77 10.97 3.01
CA ILE A 316 -15.16 10.74 2.61
C ILE A 316 -15.60 9.36 3.07
N LEU A 317 -16.79 9.30 3.66
CA LEU A 317 -17.53 8.06 3.94
C LEU A 317 -18.65 7.94 2.90
N TRP A 318 -18.81 6.74 2.37
CA TRP A 318 -19.74 6.43 1.29
C TRP A 318 -20.65 5.26 1.70
N ASP A 319 -21.88 5.28 1.17
CA ASP A 319 -22.81 4.15 1.23
C ASP A 319 -23.42 3.95 -0.16
N ALA A 320 -23.01 2.90 -0.84
CA ALA A 320 -23.46 2.56 -2.20
C ALA A 320 -24.98 2.36 -2.34
N ARG A 321 -25.70 2.18 -1.21
CA ARG A 321 -27.18 2.10 -1.18
C ARG A 321 -27.84 3.48 -1.29
N THR A 322 -27.11 4.55 -0.97
CA THR A 322 -27.65 5.92 -0.94
C THR A 322 -27.47 6.66 -2.26
N GLY A 323 -26.54 6.23 -3.10
CA GLY A 323 -26.23 6.82 -4.40
C GLY A 323 -24.72 6.88 -4.65
N THR A 324 -24.30 7.77 -5.54
CA THR A 324 -22.90 8.02 -5.92
C THR A 324 -22.29 9.24 -5.22
N ASP A 325 -23.08 9.96 -4.42
CA ASP A 325 -22.69 11.17 -3.71
C ASP A 325 -22.10 10.84 -2.31
N PRO A 326 -21.35 11.77 -1.68
CA PRO A 326 -20.79 11.58 -0.34
C PRO A 326 -21.86 11.41 0.74
N ALA A 327 -21.82 10.30 1.49
CA ALA A 327 -22.69 10.15 2.66
C ALA A 327 -22.20 11.04 3.83
N VAL A 328 -20.89 11.18 4.00
CA VAL A 328 -20.24 12.19 4.86
C VAL A 328 -18.92 12.65 4.22
N LYS A 329 -18.72 13.95 3.98
CA LYS A 329 -17.41 14.54 3.60
C LYS A 329 -16.85 15.35 4.76
N VAL A 330 -15.61 15.06 5.19
CA VAL A 330 -14.89 15.74 6.28
C VAL A 330 -13.60 16.34 5.73
N THR A 331 -13.52 17.68 5.68
CA THR A 331 -12.34 18.41 5.19
C THR A 331 -11.43 18.83 6.34
N PHE A 332 -10.13 18.55 6.23
CA PHE A 332 -9.10 18.82 7.24
C PHE A 332 -8.33 20.10 6.90
N PHE A 333 -8.78 21.24 7.45
CA PHE A 333 -8.06 22.50 7.32
C PHE A 333 -6.78 22.51 8.17
N CYS A 334 -5.64 22.17 7.57
CA CYS A 334 -4.34 22.39 8.21
C CYS A 334 -3.95 23.88 8.16
N SER A 335 -4.51 24.65 9.08
CA SER A 335 -3.96 25.95 9.47
C SER A 335 -3.03 25.79 10.67
N THR A 336 -1.95 26.56 10.74
CA THR A 336 -0.91 26.45 11.78
C THR A 336 -1.33 27.00 13.15
N SER A 337 -2.62 27.15 13.42
CA SER A 337 -3.17 27.54 14.72
C SER A 337 -4.63 27.10 14.89
N ASN A 338 -4.95 26.61 16.08
CA ASN A 338 -6.24 26.10 16.56
C ASN A 338 -6.65 24.71 16.03
N TRP A 339 -7.07 23.86 16.97
CA TRP A 339 -7.39 22.44 16.77
C TRP A 339 -8.90 22.26 16.87
N ILE A 340 -9.54 21.66 15.86
CA ILE A 340 -10.93 21.21 15.94
C ILE A 340 -10.93 19.68 16.08
N LYS A 341 -11.83 19.15 16.92
CA LYS A 341 -11.98 17.71 17.17
C LYS A 341 -13.45 17.34 17.03
N TYR A 342 -13.71 16.17 16.46
CA TYR A 342 -15.00 15.50 16.43
C TYR A 342 -14.82 14.05 16.90
N ASP A 343 -15.91 13.42 17.35
CA ASP A 343 -15.88 12.15 18.09
C ASP A 343 -17.14 11.32 17.80
N PHE A 344 -16.98 9.99 17.70
CA PHE A 344 -17.99 8.95 17.43
C PHE A 344 -17.38 7.53 17.76
N GLY A 345 -18.14 6.45 18.07
CA GLY A 345 -17.73 5.16 18.73
C GLY A 345 -17.36 3.74 18.11
N GLN A 346 -17.67 3.24 16.88
CA GLN A 346 -17.26 1.86 16.38
C GLN A 346 -17.05 1.61 14.82
N ILE A 347 -15.80 1.29 14.38
CA ILE A 347 -15.20 1.11 13.00
C ILE A 347 -14.36 2.30 12.43
N LEU A 348 -13.09 2.00 12.10
CA LEU A 348 -11.97 2.96 12.11
C LEU A 348 -11.23 3.21 10.77
N PRO A 349 -11.57 4.28 10.01
CA PRO A 349 -10.71 4.84 8.97
C PRO A 349 -9.68 5.81 9.58
N ILE A 350 -8.41 5.40 9.66
CA ILE A 350 -7.33 6.28 10.14
C ILE A 350 -6.95 7.29 9.06
N THR A 351 -7.45 8.54 9.21
CA THR A 351 -6.99 9.65 8.37
C THR A 351 -5.53 9.99 8.67
N LEU A 352 -4.78 10.33 7.63
CA LEU A 352 -3.46 10.92 7.71
C LEU A 352 -3.45 12.24 6.93
N SER A 353 -2.56 13.13 7.32
CA SER A 353 -2.34 14.46 6.72
C SER A 353 -0.85 14.79 6.84
N GLU A 354 -0.33 15.61 5.94
CA GLU A 354 1.02 16.20 6.00
C GLU A 354 1.32 16.91 7.34
N CYS A 355 0.28 17.20 8.15
CA CYS A 355 0.44 17.88 9.43
C CYS A 355 0.64 16.96 10.65
N GLY A 356 0.91 15.65 10.43
CA GLY A 356 1.43 14.76 11.47
C GLY A 356 0.45 14.46 12.62
N ILE A 357 -0.77 14.05 12.26
CA ILE A 357 -1.81 13.61 13.20
C ILE A 357 -2.44 12.31 12.70
N VAL A 358 -2.55 11.34 13.61
CA VAL A 358 -3.34 10.11 13.45
C VAL A 358 -4.68 10.31 14.13
N ALA A 359 -5.77 10.27 13.36
CA ALA A 359 -7.13 10.35 13.89
C ALA A 359 -7.73 8.94 14.05
N ILE A 360 -8.11 8.59 15.27
CA ILE A 360 -8.84 7.36 15.62
C ILE A 360 -10.33 7.73 15.68
N TRP A 361 -10.98 7.69 14.52
CA TRP A 361 -12.41 7.94 14.29
C TRP A 361 -13.23 6.68 14.48
N VAL A 362 -14.30 6.69 15.29
CA VAL A 362 -14.89 5.41 15.66
C VAL A 362 -16.31 5.14 15.11
N ARG A 363 -17.38 5.98 15.23
CA ARG A 363 -18.83 5.79 14.79
C ARG A 363 -19.87 5.27 15.84
N GLU A 364 -20.55 6.14 16.60
CA GLU A 364 -21.74 5.90 17.45
C GLU A 364 -22.68 7.13 17.32
N GLU A 365 -23.86 7.12 17.93
CA GLU A 365 -24.97 8.03 17.57
C GLU A 365 -24.67 9.54 17.66
N LEU A 366 -25.36 10.32 16.82
CA LEU A 366 -25.28 11.78 16.70
C LEU A 366 -25.88 12.51 17.92
N VAL A 367 -25.21 12.41 19.08
CA VAL A 367 -25.57 13.14 20.30
C VAL A 367 -24.53 14.21 20.60
N LEU A 368 -24.93 15.47 20.40
CA LEU A 368 -24.11 16.66 20.67
C LEU A 368 -23.81 16.83 22.18
N GLN A 369 -22.60 16.52 22.64
CA GLN A 369 -22.03 17.17 23.83
C GLN A 369 -20.48 17.11 23.91
N PHE A 370 -19.92 18.03 24.69
CA PHE A 370 -18.47 18.25 24.78
C PHE A 370 -17.83 17.36 25.87
N THR A 371 -16.70 16.70 25.57
CA THR A 371 -15.36 16.92 26.20
C THR A 371 -14.43 15.70 26.10
N ASN A 372 -13.11 15.95 26.19
CA ASN A 372 -12.07 15.00 26.65
C ASN A 372 -11.66 13.78 25.78
N LEU A 373 -11.33 14.00 24.50
CA LEU A 373 -10.32 13.17 23.81
C LEU A 373 -8.96 13.88 23.66
N ARG A 374 -7.87 13.15 23.95
CA ARG A 374 -6.48 13.58 23.77
C ARG A 374 -5.93 13.02 22.47
N ALA A 375 -5.73 13.89 21.46
CA ALA A 375 -5.13 13.51 20.19
C ALA A 375 -3.70 12.99 20.39
N ILE A 376 -3.36 11.89 19.74
CA ILE A 376 -2.00 11.33 19.75
C ILE A 376 -1.23 11.99 18.60
N LYS A 377 -0.21 12.78 18.93
CA LYS A 377 0.63 13.46 17.94
C LYS A 377 1.66 12.47 17.39
N LEU A 378 1.51 12.08 16.12
CA LEU A 378 2.35 11.10 15.44
C LEU A 378 2.65 11.57 14.01
N LEU A 379 3.93 11.60 13.65
CA LEU A 379 4.41 12.09 12.35
C LEU A 379 3.95 11.18 11.19
N PHE A 380 3.99 11.74 9.98
CA PHE A 380 3.74 11.13 8.67
C PHE A 380 3.82 9.60 8.62
N PHE A 381 2.75 8.95 8.16
CA PHE A 381 2.76 7.53 7.76
C PHE A 381 2.24 7.41 6.32
N VAL A 382 2.54 6.31 5.65
CA VAL A 382 2.13 6.07 4.25
C VAL A 382 1.24 4.83 4.13
N PHE A 383 1.50 3.77 4.92
CA PHE A 383 0.72 2.53 4.89
C PHE A 383 0.12 2.18 6.25
N ARG A 384 -1.04 1.52 6.21
CA ARG A 384 -1.91 1.21 7.37
C ARG A 384 -2.43 -0.22 7.22
N HIS A 385 -2.42 -1.00 8.30
CA HIS A 385 -3.10 -2.30 8.31
C HIS A 385 -3.40 -2.78 9.74
N TRP A 386 -4.65 -3.17 9.99
CA TRP A 386 -5.08 -3.76 11.27
C TRP A 386 -4.54 -5.18 11.43
N SER A 387 -4.32 -5.63 12.66
CA SER A 387 -4.01 -7.02 12.94
C SER A 387 -5.26 -7.89 12.69
N PRO A 388 -5.18 -8.96 11.89
CA PRO A 388 -6.32 -9.85 11.64
C PRO A 388 -6.76 -10.61 12.90
N ASP A 389 -5.86 -10.78 13.87
CA ASP A 389 -6.10 -11.54 15.10
C ASP A 389 -6.57 -10.67 16.28
N ARG A 390 -6.34 -9.34 16.23
CA ARG A 390 -6.65 -8.43 17.34
C ARG A 390 -7.15 -7.07 16.86
N ALA A 391 -8.44 -6.82 17.08
CA ALA A 391 -9.10 -5.55 16.79
C ALA A 391 -8.55 -4.33 17.57
N SER A 392 -7.74 -4.54 18.63
CA SER A 392 -7.06 -3.42 19.31
C SER A 392 -5.77 -2.95 18.61
N VAL A 393 -5.21 -3.77 17.71
CA VAL A 393 -3.84 -3.65 17.21
C VAL A 393 -3.79 -3.26 15.73
N PHE A 394 -2.94 -2.29 15.40
CA PHE A 394 -2.66 -1.92 14.00
C PHE A 394 -1.19 -1.58 13.76
N GLY A 395 -0.73 -1.75 12.52
CA GLY A 395 0.57 -1.30 12.06
C GLY A 395 0.49 0.04 11.32
N SER A 396 1.55 0.85 11.41
CA SER A 396 1.81 1.98 10.51
C SER A 396 3.29 2.04 10.12
N SER A 397 3.59 2.50 8.90
CA SER A 397 4.96 2.70 8.41
C SER A 397 5.16 4.09 7.83
N ALA A 398 6.39 4.60 7.91
CA ALA A 398 6.76 5.97 7.55
C ALA A 398 8.02 6.03 6.68
N GLU A 399 8.38 7.25 6.25
CA GLU A 399 9.64 7.53 5.54
C GLU A 399 10.89 7.45 6.43
N ASP A 400 10.73 7.35 7.76
CA ASP A 400 11.83 7.22 8.73
C ASP A 400 12.43 5.80 8.84
N GLY A 401 11.88 4.85 8.10
CA GLY A 401 12.28 3.43 8.09
C GLY A 401 11.80 2.62 9.30
N PHE A 402 10.89 3.16 10.13
CA PHE A 402 10.26 2.41 11.21
C PHE A 402 8.88 1.85 10.80
N LEU A 403 8.61 0.60 11.16
CA LEU A 403 7.26 0.04 11.20
C LEU A 403 6.82 -0.05 12.66
N ASN A 404 5.82 0.75 13.01
CA ASN A 404 5.29 0.88 14.36
C ASN A 404 4.03 0.01 14.49
N VAL A 405 3.98 -0.83 15.52
CA VAL A 405 2.78 -1.57 15.91
C VAL A 405 2.19 -0.89 17.14
N TRP A 406 0.91 -0.59 17.05
CA TRP A 406 0.13 0.14 18.05
C TRP A 406 -0.92 -0.78 18.66
N ASP A 407 -1.27 -0.54 19.91
CA ASP A 407 -2.36 -1.20 20.63
C ASP A 407 -3.18 -0.14 21.37
N HIS A 408 -4.36 0.19 20.85
CA HIS A 408 -5.11 1.33 21.37
C HIS A 408 -5.70 1.08 22.77
N GLU A 409 -5.89 -0.19 23.16
CA GLU A 409 -6.27 -0.56 24.53
C GLU A 409 -5.17 -0.25 25.56
N LYS A 410 -3.91 -0.05 25.13
CA LYS A 410 -2.80 0.34 26.01
C LYS A 410 -2.67 1.86 26.16
N VAL A 411 -3.45 2.66 25.44
CA VAL A 411 -3.50 4.13 25.62
C VAL A 411 -3.99 4.45 27.04
N GLY A 412 -3.27 5.34 27.74
CA GLY A 412 -3.58 5.74 29.12
C GLY A 412 -3.01 4.81 30.22
N LYS A 413 -2.79 3.52 29.94
CA LYS A 413 -2.24 2.52 30.89
C LYS A 413 -0.70 2.67 31.10
N LYS A 414 -0.20 3.89 31.33
CA LYS A 414 1.23 4.21 31.33
C LYS A 414 2.01 3.57 32.49
N LYS A 415 2.97 2.68 32.18
CA LYS A 415 4.14 2.39 33.03
C LYS A 415 5.28 3.43 32.85
N ASN A 416 5.47 4.03 31.66
CA ASN A 416 6.56 4.97 31.34
C ASN A 416 6.09 6.28 30.68
N SER A 417 6.86 7.37 30.86
CA SER A 417 6.54 8.72 30.34
C SER A 417 6.96 8.96 28.89
N ASN A 418 8.14 8.49 28.49
CA ASN A 418 8.89 8.96 27.30
C ASN A 418 8.49 8.27 25.98
N VAL A 419 7.60 7.26 26.03
CA VAL A 419 7.12 6.51 24.87
C VAL A 419 5.74 7.04 24.47
N PRO A 420 5.41 7.17 23.16
CA PRO A 420 4.07 7.49 22.69
C PRO A 420 3.00 6.55 23.28
N ALA A 421 1.86 7.09 23.69
CA ALA A 421 0.80 6.29 24.29
C ALA A 421 0.22 5.32 23.25
N GLY A 422 0.13 4.03 23.59
CA GLY A 422 -0.34 2.98 22.69
C GLY A 422 0.72 2.43 21.71
N LEU A 423 1.95 2.96 21.67
CA LEU A 423 3.03 2.29 20.93
C LEU A 423 3.34 0.97 21.65
N PHE A 424 3.28 -0.14 20.91
CA PHE A 424 3.40 -1.49 21.44
C PHE A 424 4.70 -2.18 21.00
N PHE A 425 5.08 -2.04 19.73
CA PHE A 425 6.37 -2.52 19.20
C PHE A 425 6.86 -1.59 18.10
N GLN A 426 8.18 -1.48 17.91
CA GLN A 426 8.79 -0.74 16.81
C GLN A 426 9.82 -1.63 16.11
N HIS A 427 9.55 -1.96 14.85
CA HIS A 427 10.51 -2.60 13.98
C HIS A 427 11.38 -1.54 13.30
N ALA A 428 12.70 -1.71 13.42
CA ALA A 428 13.73 -0.77 12.95
C ALA A 428 14.71 -1.42 11.95
N GLY A 429 14.28 -2.49 11.28
CA GLY A 429 15.12 -3.28 10.38
C GLY A 429 15.32 -2.67 9.00
N HIS A 430 14.51 -1.69 8.60
CA HIS A 430 14.68 -1.01 7.32
C HIS A 430 15.60 0.22 7.47
N ARG A 431 16.48 0.44 6.50
CA ARG A 431 17.40 1.60 6.48
C ARG A 431 16.80 2.86 5.84
N ASP A 432 15.79 2.69 5.00
CA ASP A 432 15.11 3.75 4.25
C ASP A 432 13.58 3.57 4.35
N LYS A 433 12.80 4.42 3.67
CA LYS A 433 11.33 4.40 3.68
C LYS A 433 10.74 3.00 3.42
N ILE A 434 9.65 2.68 4.10
CA ILE A 434 8.92 1.42 3.94
C ILE A 434 7.75 1.63 2.98
N VAL A 435 7.75 0.88 1.88
CA VAL A 435 6.91 1.11 0.68
C VAL A 435 5.65 0.24 0.66
N ASP A 436 5.61 -0.89 1.36
CA ASP A 436 4.38 -1.61 1.70
C ASP A 436 4.63 -2.57 2.87
N PHE A 437 3.57 -2.99 3.55
CA PHE A 437 3.61 -4.10 4.50
C PHE A 437 2.28 -4.85 4.62
N HIS A 438 2.35 -6.11 5.05
CA HIS A 438 1.17 -6.94 5.27
C HIS A 438 1.29 -7.87 6.49
N TRP A 439 0.21 -7.96 7.27
CA TRP A 439 0.05 -8.96 8.33
C TRP A 439 -0.31 -10.32 7.74
N ASN A 440 0.12 -11.39 8.41
CA ASN A 440 -0.13 -12.75 7.97
C ASN A 440 -1.38 -13.34 8.65
N SER A 441 -2.54 -13.27 7.99
CA SER A 441 -3.81 -13.84 8.49
C SER A 441 -3.83 -15.38 8.62
N SER A 442 -2.73 -16.06 8.31
CA SER A 442 -2.53 -17.50 8.49
C SER A 442 -1.51 -17.85 9.58
N ASP A 443 -0.83 -16.84 10.16
CA ASP A 443 0.21 -16.98 11.17
C ASP A 443 0.32 -15.66 12.02
N PRO A 444 -0.28 -15.63 13.23
CA PRO A 444 -0.41 -14.41 14.03
C PRO A 444 0.93 -13.72 14.34
N TRP A 445 0.90 -12.38 14.34
CA TRP A 445 2.05 -11.49 14.58
C TRP A 445 3.21 -11.58 13.58
N THR A 446 3.10 -12.40 12.52
CA THR A 446 4.03 -12.39 11.40
C THR A 446 3.65 -11.26 10.43
N ILE A 447 4.64 -10.43 10.05
CA ILE A 447 4.52 -9.34 9.08
C ILE A 447 5.55 -9.54 7.96
N VAL A 448 5.18 -9.13 6.74
CA VAL A 448 6.13 -8.85 5.65
C VAL A 448 6.16 -7.34 5.38
N SER A 449 7.34 -6.78 5.13
CA SER A 449 7.52 -5.37 4.79
C SER A 449 8.63 -5.20 3.74
N VAL A 450 8.51 -4.18 2.88
CA VAL A 450 9.48 -3.85 1.82
C VAL A 450 9.93 -2.38 1.91
N SER A 451 11.19 -2.10 1.56
CA SER A 451 11.77 -0.74 1.57
C SER A 451 12.61 -0.42 0.33
N ASP A 452 12.81 0.88 0.08
CA ASP A 452 13.59 1.44 -1.05
C ASP A 452 15.10 1.57 -0.72
N ASP A 453 15.62 0.76 0.21
CA ASP A 453 16.99 0.88 0.76
C ASP A 453 18.11 0.34 -0.16
N GLY A 454 17.87 0.34 -1.48
CA GLY A 454 18.77 -0.21 -2.49
C GLY A 454 20.15 0.45 -2.54
N GLU A 455 20.25 1.73 -2.17
CA GLU A 455 21.52 2.44 -1.98
C GLU A 455 22.43 1.78 -0.92
N SER A 456 21.88 0.95 -0.02
CA SER A 456 22.59 0.33 1.11
C SER A 456 22.83 -1.17 0.98
N THR A 457 22.07 -1.89 0.14
CA THR A 457 22.19 -3.36 0.01
C THR A 457 22.64 -3.86 -1.36
N GLY A 458 23.00 -2.95 -2.27
CA GLY A 458 23.51 -3.32 -3.61
C GLY A 458 22.46 -3.97 -4.52
N GLY A 459 21.18 -3.65 -4.28
CA GLY A 459 20.04 -4.21 -4.99
C GLY A 459 18.89 -3.19 -5.11
N GLY A 460 17.66 -3.68 -5.27
CA GLY A 460 16.45 -2.87 -5.33
C GLY A 460 15.83 -2.51 -3.97
N GLY A 461 16.54 -2.77 -2.87
CA GLY A 461 16.04 -2.64 -1.50
C GLY A 461 15.77 -3.99 -0.83
N THR A 462 15.26 -3.98 0.40
CA THR A 462 15.06 -5.19 1.21
C THR A 462 13.59 -5.57 1.35
N LEU A 463 13.32 -6.87 1.27
CA LEU A 463 12.13 -7.49 1.82
C LEU A 463 12.48 -8.16 3.14
N GLN A 464 11.71 -7.87 4.19
CA GLN A 464 11.90 -8.44 5.51
C GLN A 464 10.62 -9.14 5.94
N ILE A 465 10.77 -10.37 6.45
CA ILE A 465 9.69 -11.14 7.06
C ILE A 465 10.06 -11.36 8.52
N TRP A 466 9.17 -10.97 9.41
CA TRP A 466 9.49 -10.91 10.82
C TRP A 466 8.28 -11.15 11.72
N ARG A 467 8.55 -11.65 12.92
CA ARG A 467 7.58 -11.95 13.96
C ARG A 467 8.18 -11.48 15.28
N MET A 468 7.55 -10.49 15.92
CA MET A 468 7.93 -10.03 17.26
C MET A 468 7.89 -11.20 18.26
N SER A 469 8.71 -11.17 19.31
CA SER A 469 8.79 -12.31 20.24
C SER A 469 7.51 -12.52 21.07
N ASP A 470 7.17 -13.77 21.38
CA ASP A 470 5.96 -14.11 22.14
C ASP A 470 5.95 -13.53 23.57
N LEU A 471 7.15 -13.29 24.12
CA LEU A 471 7.40 -12.58 25.38
C LEU A 471 6.88 -11.14 25.39
N ILE A 472 6.59 -10.54 24.22
CA ILE A 472 6.17 -9.14 24.07
C ILE A 472 4.64 -9.00 24.05
N TYR A 473 3.90 -9.96 23.44
CA TYR A 473 2.44 -9.87 23.25
C TYR A 473 1.59 -10.78 24.13
N ARG A 474 2.19 -11.77 24.81
CA ARG A 474 1.47 -12.62 25.75
C ARG A 474 1.25 -11.92 27.10
N PRO A 475 0.27 -12.37 27.93
CA PRO A 475 0.06 -11.81 29.26
C PRO A 475 1.29 -11.95 30.17
N GLU A 476 1.59 -10.89 30.94
CA GLU A 476 2.77 -10.81 31.83
C GLU A 476 2.80 -12.01 32.81
N ASP A 477 1.65 -12.37 33.39
CA ASP A 477 1.52 -13.50 34.33
C ASP A 477 1.75 -14.88 33.69
N GLU A 478 1.31 -15.10 32.44
CA GLU A 478 1.56 -16.35 31.72
C GLU A 478 3.06 -16.53 31.43
N VAL A 479 3.71 -15.47 30.95
CA VAL A 479 5.13 -15.47 30.57
C VAL A 479 6.00 -15.67 31.81
N LEU A 480 5.69 -15.00 32.93
CA LEU A 480 6.38 -15.21 34.21
C LEU A 480 6.20 -16.65 34.73
N THR A 481 4.97 -17.19 34.68
CA THR A 481 4.67 -18.58 35.08
C THR A 481 5.44 -19.59 34.22
N GLU A 482 5.61 -19.33 32.93
CA GLU A 482 6.40 -20.18 32.04
C GLU A 482 7.90 -20.09 32.34
N LEU A 483 8.45 -18.87 32.48
CA LEU A 483 9.88 -18.63 32.73
C LEU A 483 10.37 -19.20 34.06
N GLU A 484 9.53 -19.27 35.10
CA GLU A 484 9.88 -19.93 36.37
C GLU A 484 10.26 -21.42 36.18
N ASN A 485 9.68 -22.13 35.19
CA ASN A 485 10.06 -23.52 34.88
C ASN A 485 11.51 -23.62 34.35
N PHE A 486 11.97 -22.60 33.62
CA PHE A 486 13.31 -22.54 33.04
C PHE A 486 14.36 -21.96 34.01
N LYS A 487 13.94 -21.34 35.11
CA LYS A 487 14.80 -20.68 36.11
C LYS A 487 15.96 -21.53 36.62
N ALA A 488 15.72 -22.81 36.90
CA ALA A 488 16.77 -23.75 37.32
C ALA A 488 17.79 -24.04 36.20
N HIS A 489 17.34 -24.07 34.93
CA HIS A 489 18.23 -24.22 33.79
C HIS A 489 19.01 -22.94 33.50
N LEU A 490 18.36 -21.77 33.52
CA LEU A 490 19.03 -20.46 33.38
C LEU A 490 20.12 -20.24 34.44
N ALA A 491 19.86 -20.64 35.69
CA ALA A 491 20.87 -20.63 36.76
C ALA A 491 22.05 -21.58 36.51
N SER A 492 21.86 -22.65 35.72
CA SER A 492 22.94 -23.56 35.29
C SER A 492 23.71 -23.05 34.06
N CYS A 493 23.10 -22.18 33.25
CA CYS A 493 23.69 -21.57 32.06
C CYS A 493 24.51 -20.30 32.36
N ALA A 494 24.40 -19.75 33.57
CA ALA A 494 25.24 -18.64 34.01
C ALA A 494 26.74 -19.04 33.91
N PRO A 495 27.61 -18.18 33.34
CA PRO A 495 29.03 -18.50 33.23
C PRO A 495 29.63 -18.70 34.62
N ARG A 496 30.36 -19.80 34.82
CA ARG A 496 31.21 -19.96 35.99
C ARG A 496 32.43 -19.06 35.82
N ASN A 497 32.51 -18.03 36.67
CA ASN A 497 33.68 -17.15 36.81
C ASN A 497 34.96 -17.93 37.12
#